data_AF-A0AA42Y7L5-F1
#
_entry.id   AF-A0AA42Y7L5-F1
#
_cell.length_a   1.000
_cell.length_b   1.000
_cell.length_c   1.000
_cell.angle_alpha   90.00
_cell.angle_beta   90.00
_cell.angle_gamma   90.00
#
_symmetry.space_group_name_H-M   'P 1'
#
loop_
_entity.id
_entity.type
_entity.pdbx_description
1 polymer ?
#
loop_
_entity_poly.entity_id
_entity_poly.type
_entity_poly.pdbx_seq_one_letter_code
_entity_poly.pdbx_strand_id
1 'polypeptide(L)'
;MWKALSLAFALMIAGCAQIPPSPQQIEDQKMEPVAGKAVVYIVQNPFGDYDAGLTFDDGTQITTWPGTFYRWVTIPGTHTIKSSEGNLSAFISLQVEAGKIYYVQHYVTGIRGSTTDASLREISARDGRELVTSGTLCCNVS
;
A
#
# COMPACT_ATOMS: atom_id res chain seq x y z
N MET A 1 -15.64 -53.08 11.79
CA MET A 1 -14.58 -52.36 11.04
C MET A 1 -14.97 -50.93 10.61
N TRP A 2 -16.20 -50.45 10.89
CA TRP A 2 -16.67 -49.10 10.49
C TRP A 2 -16.26 -47.97 11.46
N LYS A 3 -16.04 -48.27 12.75
CA LYS A 3 -15.87 -47.24 13.79
C LYS A 3 -14.51 -46.53 13.78
N ALA A 4 -13.52 -47.06 13.07
CA ALA A 4 -12.18 -46.46 12.99
C ALA A 4 -12.08 -45.38 11.90
N LEU A 5 -13.02 -45.33 10.95
CA LEU A 5 -13.00 -44.38 9.84
C LEU A 5 -13.52 -42.99 10.26
N SER A 6 -14.31 -42.90 11.33
CA SER A 6 -14.95 -41.66 11.77
C SER A 6 -14.05 -40.73 12.59
N LEU A 7 -12.90 -41.21 13.08
CA LEU A 7 -12.02 -40.41 13.95
C LEU A 7 -10.99 -39.58 13.17
N ALA A 8 -10.74 -39.90 11.90
CA ALA A 8 -9.72 -39.23 11.08
C ALA A 8 -10.21 -37.91 10.43
N PHE A 9 -11.52 -37.66 10.36
CA PHE A 9 -12.08 -36.47 9.71
C PHE A 9 -12.11 -35.22 10.61
N ALA A 10 -11.91 -35.38 11.92
CA ALA A 10 -12.03 -34.29 12.89
C ALA A 10 -10.79 -33.39 13.01
N LEU A 11 -9.65 -33.74 12.40
CA LEU A 11 -8.41 -32.95 12.48
C LEU A 11 -8.20 -31.96 11.32
N MET A 12 -9.14 -31.86 10.38
CA MET A 12 -9.04 -30.96 9.22
C MET A 12 -9.67 -29.58 9.46
N ILE A 13 -9.62 -29.08 10.70
CA ILE A 13 -9.90 -27.68 11.04
C ILE A 13 -8.59 -27.03 11.51
N ALA A 14 -7.52 -27.14 10.70
CA ALA A 14 -6.37 -26.26 10.84
C ALA A 14 -6.84 -24.87 10.36
N GLY A 15 -7.26 -24.04 11.32
CA GLY A 15 -7.74 -22.69 11.06
C GLY A 15 -6.72 -21.92 10.22
N CYS A 16 -7.20 -21.19 9.22
CA CYS A 16 -6.44 -20.10 8.62
C CYS A 16 -6.09 -19.15 9.77
N ALA A 17 -4.86 -19.23 10.29
CA ALA A 17 -4.36 -18.24 11.22
C ALA A 17 -4.27 -16.93 10.45
N GLN A 18 -5.33 -16.11 10.55
CA GLN A 18 -5.35 -14.76 10.04
C GLN A 18 -4.24 -14.02 10.80
N ILE A 19 -3.14 -13.73 10.10
CA ILE A 19 -2.01 -13.02 10.70
C ILE A 19 -2.54 -11.66 11.14
N PRO A 20 -2.46 -11.33 12.44
CA PRO A 20 -2.94 -10.05 12.92
C PRO A 20 -2.10 -8.92 12.29
N PRO A 21 -2.72 -7.77 12.00
CA PRO A 21 -1.99 -6.62 11.47
C PRO A 21 -0.88 -6.19 12.43
N SER A 22 0.23 -5.70 11.89
CA SER A 22 1.33 -5.19 12.71
C SER A 22 0.91 -3.95 13.52
N PRO A 23 1.55 -3.64 14.66
CA PRO A 23 1.29 -2.40 15.38
C PRO A 23 1.45 -1.15 14.51
N GLN A 24 2.44 -1.16 13.60
CA GLN A 24 2.67 -0.06 12.65
C GLN A 24 1.49 0.10 11.69
N GLN A 25 0.96 -1.00 11.15
CA GLN A 25 -0.21 -0.94 10.29
C GLN A 25 -1.42 -0.37 11.04
N ILE A 26 -1.65 -0.82 12.28
CA ILE A 26 -2.77 -0.32 13.10
C ILE A 26 -2.63 1.19 13.32
N GLU A 27 -1.42 1.68 13.61
CA GLU A 27 -1.15 3.10 13.81
C GLU A 27 -1.35 3.90 12.52
N ASP A 28 -0.79 3.43 11.40
CA ASP A 28 -0.87 4.15 10.13
C ASP A 28 -2.30 4.16 9.56
N GLN A 29 -3.11 3.16 9.87
CA GLN A 29 -4.53 3.12 9.50
C GLN A 29 -5.42 4.09 10.27
N LYS A 30 -4.94 4.68 11.38
CA LYS A 30 -5.66 5.79 12.04
C LYS A 30 -5.71 7.04 11.17
N MET A 31 -4.76 7.19 10.25
CA MET A 31 -4.69 8.32 9.32
C MET A 31 -4.74 9.66 10.04
N GLU A 32 -3.92 9.79 11.08
CA GLU A 32 -3.80 11.01 11.86
C GLU A 32 -2.73 11.95 11.26
N PRO A 33 -2.98 13.27 11.28
CA PRO A 33 -2.00 14.25 10.86
C PRO A 33 -0.82 14.29 11.84
N VAL A 34 0.36 14.68 11.36
CA VAL A 34 1.55 14.86 12.19
C VAL A 34 1.84 16.35 12.33
N ALA A 35 2.01 16.81 13.58
CA ALA A 35 2.28 18.21 13.86
C ALA A 35 3.52 18.71 13.10
N GLY A 36 3.37 19.82 12.37
CA GLY A 36 4.46 20.43 11.59
C GLY A 36 4.92 19.65 10.36
N LYS A 37 4.24 18.55 10.00
CA LYS A 37 4.57 17.69 8.86
C LYS A 37 3.37 17.49 7.95
N ALA A 38 3.62 17.10 6.71
CA ALA A 38 2.60 16.55 5.83
C ALA A 38 2.65 15.02 5.89
N VAL A 39 1.51 14.37 5.71
CA VAL A 39 1.41 12.92 5.59
C VAL A 39 0.93 12.58 4.19
N VAL A 40 1.63 11.67 3.51
CA VAL A 40 1.26 11.20 2.17
C VAL A 40 1.06 9.70 2.24
N TYR A 41 -0.16 9.25 1.97
CA TYR A 41 -0.48 7.84 1.79
C TYR A 41 -0.35 7.48 0.32
N ILE A 42 0.43 6.44 0.05
CA ILE A 42 0.46 5.75 -1.23
C ILE A 42 -0.43 4.53 -1.12
N VAL A 43 -1.31 4.32 -2.08
CA VAL A 43 -2.16 3.12 -2.16
C VAL A 43 -2.03 2.50 -3.55
N GLN A 44 -1.70 1.22 -3.62
CA GLN A 44 -1.73 0.52 -4.89
C GLN A 44 -3.14 -0.01 -5.17
N ASN A 45 -3.57 0.03 -6.43
CA ASN A 45 -4.81 -0.60 -6.83
C ASN A 45 -4.87 -2.08 -6.38
N PRO A 46 -6.02 -2.58 -5.89
CA PRO A 46 -6.14 -3.94 -5.35
C PRO A 46 -6.30 -5.03 -6.42
N PHE A 47 -6.04 -4.70 -7.68
CA PHE A 47 -6.32 -5.58 -8.81
C PHE A 47 -5.02 -6.01 -9.51
N GLY A 48 -4.96 -7.28 -9.91
CA GLY A 48 -3.77 -7.86 -10.53
C GLY A 48 -2.79 -8.41 -9.49
N ASP A 49 -1.61 -8.83 -9.97
CA ASP A 49 -0.58 -9.53 -9.19
C ASP A 49 0.80 -8.86 -9.37
N TYR A 50 0.81 -7.56 -9.62
CA TYR A 50 2.00 -6.82 -10.05
C TYR A 50 2.54 -5.97 -8.91
N ASP A 51 3.82 -6.11 -8.59
CA ASP A 51 4.52 -5.19 -7.72
C ASP A 51 5.09 -4.02 -8.51
N ALA A 52 5.34 -2.91 -7.83
CA ALA A 52 5.99 -1.77 -8.45
C ALA A 52 6.78 -0.93 -7.45
N GLY A 53 8.00 -0.57 -7.86
CA GLY A 53 8.88 0.30 -7.10
C GLY A 53 8.42 1.76 -7.15
N LEU A 54 8.48 2.45 -6.01
CA LEU A 54 8.28 3.88 -5.89
C LEU A 54 9.44 4.53 -5.15
N THR A 55 9.84 5.71 -5.59
CA THR A 55 10.81 6.58 -4.92
C THR A 55 10.13 7.88 -4.52
N PHE A 56 10.33 8.31 -3.27
CA PHE A 56 9.95 9.63 -2.77
C PHE A 56 11.13 10.59 -2.84
N ASP A 57 10.93 11.70 -3.56
CA ASP A 57 11.98 12.62 -4.01
C ASP A 57 13.15 11.86 -4.66
N ASP A 58 14.37 12.06 -4.15
CA ASP A 58 15.57 11.32 -4.54
C ASP A 58 16.06 10.41 -3.39
N GLY A 59 15.14 10.02 -2.51
CA GLY A 59 15.41 9.31 -1.26
C GLY A 59 14.72 7.95 -1.15
N THR A 60 13.86 7.80 -0.14
CA THR A 60 13.24 6.53 0.26
C THR A 60 12.61 5.78 -0.90
N GLN A 61 12.99 4.50 -1.06
CA GLN A 61 12.41 3.59 -2.02
C GLN A 61 11.55 2.55 -1.30
N ILE A 62 10.38 2.28 -1.86
CA ILE A 62 9.46 1.23 -1.43
C ILE A 62 9.05 0.39 -2.63
N THR A 63 8.56 -0.82 -2.39
CA THR A 63 7.90 -1.64 -3.40
C THR A 63 6.47 -1.86 -2.94
N THR A 64 5.47 -1.48 -3.72
CA THR A 64 4.08 -1.75 -3.37
C THR A 64 3.61 -3.06 -4.01
N TRP A 65 2.65 -3.72 -3.36
CA TRP A 65 1.89 -4.85 -3.92
C TRP A 65 0.40 -4.50 -4.04
N PRO A 66 -0.38 -5.26 -4.85
CA PRO A 66 -1.81 -5.01 -4.99
C PRO A 66 -2.53 -4.96 -3.64
N GLY A 67 -3.30 -3.90 -3.42
CA GLY A 67 -4.07 -3.71 -2.18
C GLY A 67 -3.21 -3.33 -0.97
N THR A 68 -1.96 -2.94 -1.18
CA THR A 68 -1.12 -2.41 -0.11
C THR A 68 -1.12 -0.90 -0.06
N PHE A 69 -0.80 -0.37 1.11
CA PHE A 69 -0.56 1.05 1.31
C PHE A 69 0.79 1.29 1.98
N TYR A 70 1.28 2.51 1.86
CA TYR A 70 2.46 3.00 2.58
C TYR A 70 2.25 4.44 3.02
N ARG A 71 2.87 4.83 4.14
CA ARG A 71 2.74 6.16 4.73
C ARG A 71 4.08 6.88 4.79
N TRP A 72 4.22 7.96 4.02
CA TRP A 72 5.32 8.90 4.15
C TRP A 72 4.94 10.08 5.06
N VAL A 73 5.85 10.47 5.94
CA VAL A 73 5.76 11.70 6.74
C VAL A 73 6.88 12.62 6.31
N THR A 74 6.53 13.80 5.81
CA THR A 74 7.48 14.73 5.18
C THR A 74 7.31 16.17 5.68
N ILE A 75 8.28 17.03 5.39
CA ILE A 75 8.14 18.48 5.61
C ILE A 75 7.14 19.08 4.61
N PRO A 76 6.55 20.25 4.90
CA PRO A 76 5.78 21.00 3.91
C PRO A 76 6.67 21.44 2.74
N GLY A 77 6.13 21.44 1.52
CA GLY A 77 6.89 21.79 0.32
C GLY A 77 6.42 21.04 -0.93
N THR A 78 7.20 21.16 -2.00
CA THR A 78 7.00 20.38 -3.21
C THR A 78 7.76 19.07 -3.08
N HIS A 79 7.07 17.94 -3.25
CA HIS A 79 7.67 16.61 -3.28
C HIS A 79 7.31 15.89 -4.57
N THR A 80 8.18 14.99 -5.02
CA THR A 80 7.96 14.18 -6.22
C THR A 80 7.92 12.71 -5.87
N ILE A 81 6.96 11.98 -6.42
CA ILE A 81 6.91 10.51 -6.35
C ILE A 81 7.17 9.99 -7.75
N LYS A 82 8.07 9.02 -7.88
CA LYS A 82 8.43 8.39 -9.16
C LYS A 82 8.18 6.89 -9.07
N SER A 83 7.55 6.31 -10.07
CA SER A 83 7.48 4.87 -10.29
C SER A 83 8.70 4.39 -11.06
N SER A 84 9.32 3.32 -10.57
CA SER A 84 10.38 2.61 -11.29
C SER A 84 9.84 1.77 -12.46
N GLU A 85 8.52 1.53 -12.47
CA GLU A 85 7.83 0.69 -13.46
C GLU A 85 7.05 1.49 -14.52
N GLY A 86 6.85 0.86 -15.68
CA GLY A 86 6.00 1.33 -16.78
C GLY A 86 6.77 1.96 -17.96
N ASN A 87 6.14 1.96 -19.15
CA ASN A 87 6.75 2.42 -20.40
C ASN A 87 7.16 3.92 -20.43
N LEU A 88 6.67 4.74 -19.50
CA LEU A 88 6.91 6.19 -19.48
C LEU A 88 7.45 6.75 -18.15
N SER A 89 7.80 5.89 -17.17
CA SER A 89 8.17 6.32 -15.81
C SER A 89 7.13 7.28 -15.20
N ALA A 90 6.09 6.74 -14.57
CA ALA A 90 5.08 7.59 -13.95
C ALA A 90 5.67 8.45 -12.84
N PHE A 91 5.31 9.73 -12.80
CA PHE A 91 5.65 10.61 -11.69
C PHE A 91 4.51 11.56 -11.37
N ILE A 92 4.49 12.05 -10.14
CA ILE A 92 3.60 13.12 -9.68
C ILE A 92 4.37 14.08 -8.79
N SER A 93 4.16 15.38 -8.97
CA SER A 93 4.63 16.41 -8.04
C SER A 93 3.46 16.89 -7.18
N LEU A 94 3.64 16.84 -5.87
CA LEU A 94 2.65 17.26 -4.87
C LEU A 94 3.14 18.51 -4.16
N GLN A 95 2.28 19.51 -4.04
CA GLN A 95 2.50 20.59 -3.09
C GLN A 95 1.78 20.23 -1.79
N VAL A 96 2.53 19.99 -0.72
CA VAL A 96 1.98 19.56 0.57
C VAL A 96 2.17 20.62 1.65
N GLU A 97 1.26 20.61 2.62
CA GLU A 97 1.18 21.59 3.71
C GLU A 97 1.25 20.91 5.07
N ALA A 98 1.75 21.62 6.08
CA ALA A 98 1.79 21.13 7.45
C ALA A 98 0.40 20.78 7.98
N GLY A 99 0.28 19.66 8.67
CA GLY A 99 -0.96 19.19 9.28
C GLY A 99 -1.99 18.63 8.30
N LYS A 100 -1.65 18.51 7.00
CA LYS A 100 -2.53 17.92 5.98
C LYS A 100 -2.12 16.50 5.60
N ILE A 101 -3.11 15.74 5.16
CA ILE A 101 -2.98 14.36 4.68
C ILE A 101 -3.38 14.30 3.22
N TYR A 102 -2.53 13.68 2.42
CA TYR A 102 -2.70 13.49 0.98
C TYR A 102 -2.74 12.01 0.65
N TYR A 103 -3.43 11.66 -0.43
CA TYR A 103 -3.60 10.29 -0.88
C TYR A 103 -3.24 10.21 -2.36
N VAL A 104 -2.33 9.31 -2.69
CA VAL A 104 -1.90 9.05 -4.06
C VAL A 104 -2.18 7.61 -4.41
N GLN A 105 -2.95 7.41 -5.47
CA GLN A 105 -3.15 6.09 -6.04
C GLN A 105 -2.01 5.77 -7.01
N HIS A 106 -1.40 4.61 -6.78
CA HIS A 106 -0.50 3.94 -7.70
C HIS A 106 -1.31 2.89 -8.47
N TYR A 107 -1.67 3.18 -9.71
CA TYR A 107 -2.39 2.24 -10.55
C TYR A 107 -1.41 1.48 -11.43
N VAL A 108 -1.25 0.19 -11.17
CA VAL A 108 -0.26 -0.70 -11.77
C VAL A 108 -0.97 -1.78 -12.57
N THR A 109 -0.51 -2.01 -13.80
CA THR A 109 -0.98 -3.08 -14.67
C THR A 109 0.17 -3.81 -15.33
N GLY A 110 -0.09 -5.04 -15.76
CA GLY A 110 0.94 -5.91 -16.29
C GLY A 110 0.38 -6.97 -17.22
N ILE A 111 1.29 -7.72 -17.83
CA ILE A 111 0.99 -8.87 -18.68
C ILE A 111 1.99 -9.97 -18.33
N ARG A 112 1.50 -11.22 -18.22
CA ARG A 112 2.35 -12.42 -17.99
C ARG A 112 3.28 -12.31 -16.77
N GLY A 113 2.79 -11.72 -15.67
CA GLY A 113 3.55 -11.60 -14.43
C GLY A 113 4.61 -10.49 -14.43
N SER A 114 4.62 -9.62 -15.44
CA SER A 114 5.49 -8.44 -15.47
C SER A 114 4.66 -7.17 -15.52
N THR A 115 5.05 -6.18 -14.72
CA THR A 115 4.48 -4.83 -14.78
C THR A 115 4.78 -4.21 -16.14
N THR A 116 3.74 -3.73 -16.82
CA THR A 116 3.83 -3.11 -18.16
C THR A 116 3.52 -1.63 -18.13
N ASP A 117 2.68 -1.20 -17.20
CA ASP A 117 2.28 0.19 -17.08
C ASP A 117 1.98 0.56 -15.63
N ALA A 118 2.23 1.82 -15.29
CA ALA A 118 1.97 2.39 -13.98
C ALA A 118 1.52 3.85 -14.14
N SER A 119 0.66 4.32 -13.25
CA SER A 119 0.30 5.75 -13.16
C SER A 119 0.14 6.18 -11.71
N LEU A 120 0.43 7.46 -11.46
CA LEU A 120 0.33 8.09 -10.15
C LEU A 120 -0.67 9.24 -10.22
N ARG A 121 -1.64 9.24 -9.31
CA ARG A 121 -2.70 10.25 -9.27
C ARG A 121 -3.04 10.60 -7.83
N GLU A 122 -3.12 11.88 -7.51
CA GLU A 122 -3.76 12.31 -6.27
C GLU A 122 -5.26 11.95 -6.34
N ILE A 123 -5.77 11.38 -5.26
CA ILE A 123 -7.17 10.97 -5.13
C ILE A 123 -7.85 11.67 -3.98
N SER A 124 -9.19 11.63 -3.96
CA SER A 124 -9.95 12.27 -2.90
C SER A 124 -9.64 11.63 -1.55
N ALA A 125 -9.75 12.43 -0.48
CA ALA A 125 -9.55 11.91 0.87
C ALA A 125 -10.56 10.81 1.25
N ARG A 126 -11.75 10.79 0.63
CA ARG A 126 -12.73 9.72 0.82
C ARG A 126 -12.18 8.40 0.26
N ASP A 127 -11.79 8.39 -1.00
CA ASP A 127 -11.33 7.17 -1.69
C ASP A 127 -10.01 6.67 -1.10
N GLY A 128 -9.11 7.60 -0.77
CA GLY A 128 -7.85 7.28 -0.12
C GLY A 128 -8.01 6.62 1.25
N ARG A 129 -8.93 7.13 2.09
CA ARG A 129 -9.24 6.50 3.38
C ARG A 129 -9.78 5.09 3.22
N GLU A 130 -10.69 4.87 2.27
CA GLU A 130 -11.25 3.55 1.99
C GLU A 130 -10.16 2.54 1.59
N LEU A 131 -9.24 2.95 0.72
CA LEU A 131 -8.12 2.11 0.28
C LEU A 131 -7.09 1.84 1.40
N VAL A 132 -6.79 2.82 2.27
CA VAL A 132 -5.88 2.61 3.41
C VAL A 132 -6.52 1.69 4.48
N THR A 133 -7.80 1.88 4.79
CA THR A 133 -8.51 1.06 5.77
C THR A 133 -8.64 -0.40 5.33
N SER A 134 -8.88 -0.63 4.04
CA SER A 134 -8.97 -1.98 3.47
C SER A 134 -7.61 -2.60 3.13
N GLY A 135 -6.57 -1.78 3.00
CA GLY A 135 -5.26 -2.21 2.57
C GLY A 135 -4.37 -2.78 3.69
N THR A 136 -3.29 -3.43 3.28
CA THR A 136 -2.23 -3.94 4.17
C THR A 136 -0.99 -3.08 4.03
N LEU A 137 -0.21 -2.89 5.10
CA LEU A 137 1.03 -2.12 5.00
C LEU A 137 2.02 -2.87 4.08
N CYS A 138 2.49 -2.22 3.00
CA CYS A 138 3.29 -2.90 1.97
C CYS A 138 4.62 -3.44 2.49
N CYS A 139 5.24 -2.69 3.40
CA CYS A 139 6.66 -2.80 3.64
C CYS A 139 7.01 -2.24 5.02
N ASN A 140 7.74 -2.98 5.83
CA ASN A 140 8.59 -2.36 6.85
C ASN A 140 9.87 -1.95 6.14
N VAL A 141 10.10 -0.65 5.98
CA VAL A 141 11.44 -0.15 5.61
C VAL A 141 12.35 -0.46 6.81
N SER A 142 13.30 -1.36 6.59
CA SER A 142 14.40 -1.68 7.49
C SER A 142 15.39 -0.53 7.60
#